data_AF-A0A5C8LAN0-F1
#
_entry.id   AF-A0A5C8LAN0-F1
#
_cell.length_a   1.000
_cell.length_b   1.000
_cell.length_c   1.000
_cell.angle_alpha   90.00
_cell.angle_beta   90.00
_cell.angle_gamma   90.00
#
_symmetry.space_group_name_H-M   'P 1'
#
loop_
_entity.id
_entity.type
_entity.pdbx_description
1 polymer ?
#
loop_
_entity_poly.entity_id
_entity_poly.type
_entity_poly.pdbx_seq_one_letter_code
_entity_poly.pdbx_strand_id
1 'polypeptide(L)'
;MGEYSNRIKLKVLKSSLRLEKTASYSLAFILGINDPENSKSLGNKSSSLSFNQKLNLLLDSGSITKTDKLKLEIFMEVRNQFMHNLDVYSFKEVFQLLEGREKKLKKNYPIFFSDSIDIEKSFEECITKIYSEGISCFASFKGERLRKFRSLNG
;
A
#
# COMPACT_ATOMS: atom_id res chain seq x y z
N MET A 1 -25.91 -1.38 10.19
CA MET A 1 -24.48 -1.55 10.51
C MET A 1 -23.75 -2.50 9.54
N GLY A 2 -24.35 -3.64 9.14
CA GLY A 2 -23.70 -4.61 8.25
C GLY A 2 -23.32 -4.10 6.84
N GLU A 3 -24.17 -3.31 6.17
CA GLU A 3 -23.89 -2.87 4.79
C GLU A 3 -22.69 -1.92 4.66
N TYR A 4 -22.56 -0.96 5.58
CA TYR A 4 -21.43 -0.01 5.61
C TYR A 4 -20.10 -0.73 5.81
N SER A 5 -20.05 -1.63 6.80
CA SER A 5 -18.85 -2.41 7.09
C SER A 5 -18.44 -3.28 5.90
N ASN A 6 -19.38 -4.00 5.31
CA ASN A 6 -19.12 -4.84 4.13
C ASN A 6 -18.58 -4.01 2.96
N ARG A 7 -19.12 -2.80 2.74
CA ARG A 7 -18.64 -1.89 1.71
C ARG A 7 -17.19 -1.46 1.94
N ILE A 8 -16.80 -1.14 3.17
CA ILE A 8 -15.42 -0.75 3.49
C ILE A 8 -14.47 -1.93 3.38
N LYS A 9 -14.82 -3.09 3.94
CA LYS A 9 -14.05 -4.33 3.81
C LYS A 9 -13.76 -4.65 2.34
N LEU A 10 -14.79 -4.58 1.49
CA LEU A 10 -14.65 -4.81 0.05
C LEU A 10 -13.79 -3.74 -0.65
N LYS A 11 -13.95 -2.46 -0.28
CA LYS A 11 -13.15 -1.35 -0.81
C LYS A 11 -11.66 -1.56 -0.49
N VAL A 12 -11.33 -1.83 0.77
CA VAL A 12 -9.94 -2.09 1.22
C VAL A 12 -9.37 -3.33 0.55
N LEU A 13 -10.15 -4.41 0.44
CA LEU A 13 -9.72 -5.63 -0.26
C LEU A 13 -9.37 -5.34 -1.72
N LYS A 14 -10.28 -4.71 -2.48
CA LYS A 14 -10.05 -4.37 -3.91
C LYS A 14 -8.83 -3.46 -4.07
N SER A 15 -8.68 -2.45 -3.21
CA SER A 15 -7.51 -1.57 -3.20
C SER A 15 -6.20 -2.33 -2.91
N SER A 16 -6.22 -3.28 -1.98
CA SER A 16 -5.04 -4.10 -1.66
C SER A 16 -4.61 -5.00 -2.83
N LEU A 17 -5.56 -5.66 -3.48
CA LEU A 17 -5.28 -6.49 -4.66
C LEU A 17 -4.70 -5.66 -5.80
N ARG A 18 -5.22 -4.45 -5.99
CA ARG A 18 -4.71 -3.52 -7.00
C ARG A 18 -3.31 -3.02 -6.67
N LEU A 19 -3.03 -2.64 -5.42
CA LEU A 19 -1.67 -2.29 -4.99
C LEU A 19 -0.69 -3.44 -5.24
N GLU A 20 -1.06 -4.66 -4.86
CA GLU A 20 -0.20 -5.82 -5.02
C GLU A 20 0.06 -6.14 -6.50
N LYS A 21 -0.97 -6.05 -7.35
CA LYS A 21 -0.80 -6.16 -8.79
C LYS A 21 0.15 -5.08 -9.30
N THR A 22 -0.07 -3.81 -8.96
CA THR A 22 0.79 -2.72 -9.45
C THR A 22 2.23 -2.84 -8.95
N ALA A 23 2.48 -3.25 -7.70
CA ALA A 23 3.82 -3.52 -7.19
C ALA A 23 4.52 -4.64 -8.00
N SER A 24 3.78 -5.69 -8.35
CA SER A 24 4.29 -6.81 -9.16
C SER A 24 4.69 -6.36 -10.56
N TYR A 25 3.88 -5.50 -11.21
CA TYR A 25 4.22 -4.93 -12.52
C TYR A 25 5.41 -3.97 -12.45
N SER A 26 5.50 -3.17 -11.39
CA SER A 26 6.63 -2.25 -11.18
C SER A 26 7.94 -3.04 -11.06
N LEU A 27 7.95 -4.10 -10.25
CA LEU A 27 9.10 -5.01 -10.14
C LEU A 27 9.41 -5.73 -11.44
N ALA A 28 8.39 -6.19 -12.17
CA ALA A 28 8.60 -6.86 -13.45
C ALA A 28 9.30 -5.95 -14.44
N PHE A 29 8.89 -4.67 -14.51
CA PHE A 29 9.58 -3.67 -15.31
C PHE A 29 11.04 -3.46 -14.86
N ILE A 30 11.30 -3.34 -13.56
CA ILE A 30 12.65 -3.18 -12.98
C ILE A 30 13.56 -4.36 -13.33
N LEU A 31 13.01 -5.57 -13.38
CA LEU A 31 13.71 -6.84 -13.61
C LEU A 31 13.70 -7.30 -15.07
N GLY A 32 13.05 -6.57 -15.99
CA GLY A 32 12.93 -6.96 -17.39
C GLY A 32 12.06 -8.21 -17.64
N ILE A 33 11.06 -8.45 -16.78
CA ILE A 33 10.11 -9.57 -16.91
C ILE A 33 8.92 -9.11 -17.76
N ASN A 34 8.74 -9.74 -18.92
CA ASN A 34 7.70 -9.36 -19.89
C ASN A 34 6.30 -9.91 -19.56
N ASP A 35 6.21 -11.01 -18.81
CA ASP A 35 4.95 -11.63 -18.37
C ASP A 35 4.90 -11.75 -16.83
N PRO A 36 4.53 -10.67 -16.12
CA PRO A 36 4.42 -10.69 -14.67
C PRO A 36 3.34 -11.63 -14.14
N GLU A 37 2.25 -11.86 -14.88
CA GLU A 37 1.10 -12.63 -14.39
C GLU A 37 1.44 -14.12 -14.25
N ASN A 38 2.21 -14.67 -15.19
CA ASN A 38 2.68 -16.06 -15.15
C ASN A 38 4.05 -16.25 -14.49
N SER A 39 4.70 -15.17 -14.07
CA SER A 39 6.00 -15.20 -13.38
C SER A 39 5.92 -16.04 -12.09
N LYS A 40 6.93 -16.90 -11.87
CA LYS A 40 7.06 -17.69 -10.63
C LYS A 40 7.07 -16.78 -9.40
N SER A 41 7.81 -15.66 -9.49
CA SER A 41 8.05 -14.74 -8.37
C SER A 41 7.01 -13.63 -8.24
N LEU A 42 6.39 -13.20 -9.35
CA LEU A 42 5.52 -12.01 -9.36
C LEU A 42 4.05 -12.30 -9.70
N GLY A 43 3.71 -13.54 -10.06
CA GLY A 43 2.33 -13.96 -10.30
C GLY A 43 1.51 -14.09 -9.01
N ASN A 44 0.38 -14.81 -9.11
CA ASN A 44 -0.58 -14.98 -8.02
C ASN A 44 -0.59 -16.42 -7.45
N LYS A 45 0.56 -17.10 -7.47
CA LYS A 45 0.70 -18.46 -6.95
C LYS A 45 1.16 -18.43 -5.51
N SER A 46 0.97 -19.51 -4.76
CA SER A 46 1.47 -19.64 -3.39
C SER A 46 3.00 -19.50 -3.28
N SER A 47 3.72 -19.80 -4.35
CA SER A 47 5.18 -19.62 -4.45
C SER A 47 5.61 -18.19 -4.79
N SER A 48 4.67 -17.31 -5.13
CA SER A 48 4.98 -15.93 -5.52
C SER A 48 5.35 -15.10 -4.30
N LEU A 49 6.14 -14.05 -4.52
CA LEU A 49 6.58 -13.16 -3.46
C LEU A 49 5.36 -12.52 -2.78
N SER A 50 5.37 -12.51 -1.45
CA SER A 50 4.40 -11.72 -0.68
C SER A 50 4.55 -10.24 -0.98
N PHE A 51 3.48 -9.46 -0.75
CA PHE A 51 3.54 -8.02 -0.90
C PHE A 51 4.70 -7.37 -0.14
N ASN A 52 4.98 -7.79 1.10
CA ASN A 52 6.09 -7.23 1.88
C ASN A 52 7.46 -7.53 1.25
N GLN A 53 7.66 -8.75 0.73
CA GLN A 53 8.88 -9.07 -0.03
C GLN A 53 9.00 -8.21 -1.29
N LYS A 54 7.89 -7.95 -1.99
CA LYS A 54 7.88 -7.01 -3.12
C LYS A 54 8.29 -5.59 -2.70
N LEU A 55 7.79 -5.10 -1.56
CA LEU A 55 8.18 -3.78 -1.03
C LEU A 55 9.66 -3.72 -0.65
N ASN A 56 10.22 -4.78 -0.08
CA ASN A 56 11.66 -4.82 0.21
C ASN A 56 12.49 -4.70 -1.08
N LEU A 57 12.14 -5.47 -2.12
CA LEU A 57 12.84 -5.37 -3.41
C LEU A 57 12.70 -3.99 -4.05
N LEU A 58 11.52 -3.36 -3.94
CA LEU A 58 11.29 -2.00 -4.44
C LEU A 58 12.06 -0.94 -3.65
N LEU A 59 12.27 -1.17 -2.34
CA LEU A 59 13.09 -0.30 -1.50
C LEU A 59 14.56 -0.45 -1.87
N ASP A 60 15.04 -1.70 -2.00
CA ASP A 60 16.42 -2.02 -2.35
C ASP A 60 16.78 -1.52 -3.76
N SER A 61 15.82 -1.52 -4.70
CA SER A 61 15.99 -0.93 -6.03
C SER A 61 15.97 0.61 -6.04
N GLY A 62 15.68 1.25 -4.90
CA GLY A 62 15.51 2.70 -4.78
C GLY A 62 14.24 3.23 -5.45
N SER A 63 13.26 2.37 -5.74
CA SER A 63 12.01 2.74 -6.40
C SER A 63 10.97 3.31 -5.44
N ILE A 64 11.08 2.99 -4.15
CA ILE A 64 10.28 3.57 -3.08
C ILE A 64 11.18 4.02 -1.93
N THR A 65 10.71 4.95 -1.10
CA THR A 65 11.43 5.35 0.12
C THR A 65 11.04 4.47 1.32
N LYS A 66 11.81 4.55 2.40
CA LYS A 66 11.44 3.92 3.70
C LYS A 66 10.07 4.41 4.20
N THR A 67 9.76 5.67 3.96
CA THR A 67 8.48 6.27 4.34
C THR A 67 7.33 5.70 3.52
N ASP A 68 7.51 5.53 2.21
CA ASP A 68 6.52 4.91 1.33
C ASP A 68 6.24 3.46 1.74
N LYS A 69 7.32 2.71 2.00
CA LYS A 69 7.22 1.34 2.52
C LYS A 69 6.40 1.29 3.81
N LEU A 70 6.71 2.14 4.79
CA LEU A 70 5.99 2.20 6.07
C LEU A 70 4.49 2.47 5.87
N LYS A 71 4.12 3.39 4.98
CA LYS A 71 2.72 3.72 4.67
C LYS A 71 1.99 2.51 4.07
N LEU A 72 2.64 1.82 3.13
CA LEU A 72 2.09 0.63 2.47
C LEU A 72 1.98 -0.56 3.42
N GLU A 73 2.92 -0.73 4.35
CA GLU A 73 2.82 -1.72 5.43
C GLU A 73 1.59 -1.44 6.31
N ILE A 74 1.38 -0.19 6.74
CA ILE A 74 0.19 0.20 7.52
C ILE A 74 -1.11 -0.11 6.74
N PHE A 75 -1.14 0.19 5.44
CA PHE A 75 -2.30 -0.14 4.60
C PHE A 75 -2.59 -1.65 4.61
N MET A 76 -1.57 -2.50 4.51
CA MET A 76 -1.75 -3.95 4.52
C MET A 76 -2.12 -4.49 5.90
N GLU A 77 -1.64 -3.89 6.97
CA GLU A 77 -2.09 -4.20 8.34
C GLU A 77 -3.57 -3.90 8.52
N VAL A 78 -4.04 -2.74 8.05
CA VAL A 78 -5.46 -2.37 8.05
C VAL A 78 -6.28 -3.38 7.26
N ARG A 79 -5.83 -3.77 6.07
CA ARG A 79 -6.47 -4.82 5.28
C ARG A 79 -6.53 -6.14 6.04
N ASN A 80 -5.45 -6.55 6.71
CA ASN A 80 -5.41 -7.80 7.44
C ASN A 80 -6.44 -7.82 8.59
N GLN A 81 -6.58 -6.72 9.32
CA GLN A 81 -7.61 -6.61 10.36
C GLN A 81 -9.02 -6.76 9.78
N PHE A 82 -9.33 -6.05 8.68
CA PHE A 82 -10.65 -6.17 8.06
C PHE A 82 -10.98 -7.57 7.52
N MET A 83 -9.98 -8.32 7.04
CA MET A 83 -10.19 -9.62 6.40
C MET A 83 -10.17 -10.79 7.38
N HIS A 84 -9.38 -10.71 8.45
CA HIS A 84 -9.18 -11.81 9.39
C HIS A 84 -9.93 -11.63 10.71
N ASN A 85 -10.32 -10.39 11.07
CA ASN A 85 -11.10 -10.12 12.26
C ASN A 85 -12.58 -9.92 11.90
N LEU A 86 -13.42 -10.88 12.29
CA LEU A 86 -14.86 -10.85 12.02
C LEU A 86 -15.54 -9.68 12.74
N ASP A 87 -15.05 -9.32 13.92
CA ASP A 87 -15.67 -8.35 14.83
C ASP A 87 -15.25 -6.90 14.59
N VAL A 88 -14.45 -6.67 13.56
CA VAL A 88 -14.04 -5.32 13.15
C VAL A 88 -14.99 -4.80 12.07
N TYR A 89 -15.62 -3.65 12.32
CA TYR A 89 -16.61 -3.05 11.43
C TYR A 89 -16.24 -1.64 10.95
N SER A 90 -15.21 -1.03 11.53
CA SER A 90 -14.78 0.36 11.31
C SER A 90 -13.25 0.52 11.31
N PHE A 91 -12.73 1.60 10.73
CA PHE A 91 -11.31 1.96 10.82
C PHE A 91 -10.90 2.29 12.25
N LYS A 92 -11.76 2.93 13.04
CA LYS A 92 -11.50 3.21 14.45
C LYS A 92 -11.17 1.94 15.22
N GLU A 93 -11.97 0.88 15.05
CA GLU A 93 -11.70 -0.44 15.67
C GLU A 93 -10.40 -1.06 15.14
N VAL A 94 -10.13 -0.95 13.83
CA VAL A 94 -8.84 -1.38 13.28
C VAL A 94 -7.67 -0.70 13.98
N PHE A 95 -7.72 0.63 14.15
CA PHE A 95 -6.61 1.38 14.73
C PHE A 95 -6.47 1.21 16.25
N GLN A 96 -7.53 0.78 16.94
CA GLN A 96 -7.43 0.31 18.32
C GLN A 96 -6.63 -0.99 18.44
N LEU A 97 -6.65 -1.84 17.40
CA LEU A 97 -5.89 -3.10 17.35
C LEU A 97 -4.46 -2.91 16.80
N LEU A 98 -4.19 -1.81 16.09
CA LEU A 98 -2.90 -1.52 15.47
C LEU A 98 -2.07 -0.53 16.33
N GLU A 99 -1.49 -1.04 17.40
CA GLU A 99 -0.72 -0.26 18.36
C GLU A 99 0.33 0.65 17.69
N GLY A 100 0.29 1.93 18.03
CA GLY A 100 1.22 2.95 17.54
C GLY A 100 1.06 3.35 16.07
N ARG A 101 0.21 2.69 15.28
CA ARG A 101 -0.02 3.04 13.87
C ARG A 101 -0.79 4.34 13.71
N GLU A 102 -1.77 4.61 14.57
CA GLU A 102 -2.48 5.89 14.60
C GLU A 102 -1.51 7.07 14.76
N LYS A 103 -0.60 7.01 15.74
CA LYS A 103 0.41 8.05 15.97
C LYS A 103 1.28 8.28 14.74
N LYS A 104 1.65 7.21 14.03
CA LYS A 104 2.41 7.30 12.78
C LYS A 104 1.59 7.97 11.67
N LEU A 105 0.30 7.67 11.54
CA LEU A 105 -0.56 8.35 10.57
C LEU A 105 -0.69 9.83 10.87
N LYS A 106 -1.03 10.19 12.11
CA LYS A 106 -1.15 11.59 12.54
C LYS A 106 0.12 12.40 12.28
N LYS A 107 1.30 11.78 12.46
CA LYS A 107 2.59 12.41 12.15
C LYS A 107 2.80 12.63 10.65
N ASN A 108 2.47 11.66 9.80
CA ASN A 108 2.75 11.72 8.36
C ASN A 108 1.66 12.45 7.57
N TYR A 109 0.45 12.51 8.12
CA TYR A 109 -0.76 13.00 7.46
C TYR A 109 -1.59 13.91 8.38
N PRO A 110 -1.00 14.95 9.02
CA PRO A 110 -1.67 15.75 10.03
C PRO A 110 -2.95 16.43 9.51
N ILE A 111 -3.00 16.75 8.22
CA ILE A 111 -4.14 17.42 7.57
C ILE A 111 -5.46 16.65 7.67
N PHE A 112 -5.42 15.32 7.88
CA PHE A 112 -6.63 14.52 8.01
C PHE A 112 -7.15 14.44 9.45
N PHE A 113 -6.40 14.90 10.45
CA PHE A 113 -6.69 14.65 11.87
C PHE A 113 -6.86 15.94 12.68
N SER A 114 -7.71 16.86 12.23
CA SER A 114 -8.13 18.02 13.04
C SER A 114 -9.29 17.67 13.97
N ASP A 115 -9.39 18.36 15.11
CA ASP A 115 -10.40 18.08 16.16
C ASP A 115 -11.86 18.24 15.68
N SER A 116 -12.08 18.94 14.57
CA SER A 116 -13.40 19.15 13.95
C SER A 116 -13.84 18.03 13.00
N ILE A 117 -12.97 17.06 12.69
CA ILE A 117 -13.27 15.99 11.73
C ILE A 117 -13.60 14.71 12.50
N ASP A 118 -14.64 14.01 12.04
CA ASP A 118 -14.98 12.68 12.53
C ASP A 118 -13.80 11.70 12.32
N ILE A 119 -13.38 11.04 13.40
CA ILE A 119 -12.16 10.22 13.41
C ILE A 119 -12.24 9.02 12.46
N GLU A 120 -13.42 8.43 12.28
CA GLU A 120 -13.63 7.33 11.35
C GLU A 120 -13.40 7.81 9.92
N LYS A 121 -14.00 8.95 9.56
CA LYS A 121 -13.79 9.60 8.26
C LYS A 121 -12.33 10.00 8.05
N SER A 122 -11.65 10.53 9.06
CA SER A 122 -10.21 10.85 9.00
C SER A 122 -9.37 9.64 8.62
N PHE A 123 -9.61 8.49 9.25
CA PHE A 123 -8.89 7.27 8.92
C PHE A 123 -9.23 6.77 7.52
N GLU A 124 -10.50 6.77 7.13
CA GLU A 124 -10.90 6.34 5.78
C GLU A 124 -10.24 7.19 4.68
N GLU A 125 -10.23 8.51 4.84
CA GLU A 125 -9.60 9.43 3.90
C GLU A 125 -8.08 9.27 3.87
N CYS A 126 -7.44 9.12 5.04
CA CYS A 126 -6.00 8.88 5.14
C CYS A 126 -5.60 7.55 4.47
N ILE A 127 -6.35 6.47 4.68
CA ILE A 127 -6.10 5.17 4.05
C ILE A 127 -6.34 5.23 2.54
N THR A 128 -7.37 5.95 2.11
CA THR A 128 -7.62 6.21 0.68
C THR A 128 -6.46 6.99 0.05
N LYS A 129 -5.91 7.98 0.78
CA LYS A 129 -4.74 8.75 0.36
C LYS A 129 -3.50 7.85 0.22
N ILE A 130 -3.20 7.02 1.22
CA ILE A 130 -2.08 6.06 1.17
C ILE A 130 -2.19 5.15 -0.04
N TYR A 131 -3.37 4.61 -0.32
CA TYR A 131 -3.61 3.81 -1.52
C TYR A 131 -3.25 4.58 -2.81
N SER A 132 -3.75 5.81 -2.96
CA SER A 132 -3.47 6.64 -4.14
C SER A 132 -1.99 6.99 -4.31
N GLU A 133 -1.29 7.30 -3.20
CA GLU A 133 0.15 7.54 -3.19
C GLU A 133 0.91 6.27 -3.59
N GLY A 134 0.51 5.11 -3.08
CA GLY A 134 1.10 3.81 -3.43
C GLY A 134 1.02 3.51 -4.92
N ILE A 135 -0.16 3.66 -5.52
CA ILE A 135 -0.34 3.49 -6.98
C ILE A 135 0.54 4.46 -7.76
N SER A 136 0.58 5.73 -7.34
CA SER A 136 1.37 6.77 -8.01
C SER A 136 2.87 6.48 -7.92
N CYS A 137 3.33 6.04 -6.74
CA CYS A 137 4.71 5.67 -6.46
C CYS A 137 5.17 4.50 -7.35
N PHE A 138 4.35 3.46 -7.49
CA PHE A 138 4.67 2.33 -8.37
C PHE A 138 4.65 2.67 -9.86
N ALA A 139 3.87 3.68 -10.27
CA ALA A 139 3.69 4.09 -11.67
C ALA A 139 4.67 5.16 -12.16
N SER A 140 5.16 6.05 -11.28
CA SER A 140 6.01 7.20 -11.64
C SER A 140 7.41 6.81 -12.15
N PHE A 141 7.83 5.56 -11.94
CA PHE A 141 9.19 5.11 -12.24
C PHE A 141 9.55 5.01 -13.73
N LYS A 142 8.62 5.29 -14.66
CA LYS A 142 8.90 5.35 -16.10
C LYS A 142 10.00 6.38 -16.48
N GLY A 143 10.24 7.41 -15.66
CA GLY A 143 11.10 8.55 -16.06
C GLY A 143 12.46 8.70 -15.36
N GLU A 144 12.56 8.42 -14.06
CA GLU A 144 13.72 8.88 -13.26
C GLU A 144 14.97 7.98 -13.41
N ARG A 145 14.81 6.67 -13.58
CA ARG A 145 15.96 5.74 -13.69
C ARG A 145 16.71 5.91 -15.02
N LEU A 146 16.01 6.24 -16.11
CA LEU A 146 16.62 6.62 -17.39
C LEU A 146 17.45 7.90 -17.26
N ARG A 147 16.99 8.88 -16.47
CA ARG A 147 17.74 10.13 -16.22
C ARG A 147 18.99 9.90 -15.37
N LYS A 148 18.88 9.16 -14.26
CA LYS A 148 20.04 8.86 -13.39
C LYS A 148 21.08 7.96 -14.06
N PHE A 149 20.67 6.99 -14.88
CA PHE A 149 21.61 6.15 -15.62
C PHE A 149 22.34 6.91 -16.74
N ARG A 150 21.66 7.87 -17.38
CA ARG A 150 22.27 8.76 -18.38
C ARG A 150 23.20 9.82 -17.76
N SER A 151 22.91 10.29 -16.54
CA SER A 151 23.78 11.26 -15.85
C SER A 151 25.03 10.65 -15.21
N LEU A 152 25.09 9.32 -15.06
CA LEU A 152 26.26 8.59 -14.53
C LEU A 152 27.18 8.07 -15.63
N ASN A 153 26.74 8.10 -16.89
CA ASN A 153 27.46 7.59 -18.06
C ASN A 153 27.58 8.64 -19.18
N GLY A 154 27.42 9.92 -18.84
CA GLY A 154 27.53 11.07 -19.73
C GLY A 154 28.57 12.05 -19.24
#